data_AF-A0A453Q7T3-F1
#
_entry.id   AF-A0A453Q7T3-F1
#
_cell.length_a   1.000
_cell.length_b   1.000
_cell.length_c   1.000
_cell.angle_alpha   90.00
_cell.angle_beta   90.00
_cell.angle_gamma   90.00
#
_symmetry.space_group_name_H-M   'P 1'
#
loop_
_entity.id
_entity.type
_entity.pdbx_description
1 polymer ?
#
loop_
_entity_poly.entity_id
_entity_poly.type
_entity_poly.pdbx_seq_one_letter_code
_entity_poly.pdbx_strand_id
1 'polypeptide(L)'
;MRVKAAFFNRTKFVVGNGTSTRFWEDTWLAIQYPSLYNIVQRRDAYVATVLQSNPLNIQFRRTLVGNRWEAWLHLVRRLMDVQLSQQPDQVRWKL
;
A
#
# COMPACT_ATOMS: atom_id res chain seq x y z
N MET A 1 0.56 12.68 12.73
CA MET A 1 1.65 11.68 12.79
C MET A 1 2.97 12.29 12.29
N ARG A 2 3.77 12.94 13.14
CA ARG A 2 5.09 13.50 12.72
C ARG A 2 6.20 12.43 12.64
N VAL A 3 6.13 11.41 13.49
CA VAL A 3 7.14 10.34 13.57
C VAL A 3 7.15 9.43 12.33
N LYS A 4 5.99 8.96 11.86
CA LYS A 4 5.89 8.13 10.64
C LYS A 4 6.42 8.86 9.40
N ALA A 5 6.08 10.14 9.24
CA ALA A 5 6.57 10.94 8.12
C ALA A 5 8.11 11.09 8.17
N ALA A 6 8.68 11.37 9.35
CA ALA A 6 10.14 11.43 9.53
C ALA A 6 10.82 10.09 9.23
N PHE A 7 10.21 8.97 9.64
CA PHE A 7 10.70 7.63 9.35
C PHE A 7 10.72 7.36 7.84
N PHE A 8 9.60 7.55 7.12
CA PHE A 8 9.54 7.35 5.67
C PHE A 8 10.45 8.30 4.87
N ASN A 9 10.74 9.49 5.40
CA ASN A 9 11.70 10.40 4.80
C ASN A 9 13.14 9.89 4.92
N ARG A 10 13.46 9.11 5.96
CA ARG A 10 14.81 8.57 6.22
C ARG A 10 14.99 7.10 5.81
N THR A 11 13.91 6.40 5.47
CA THR A 11 13.96 4.99 5.07
C THR A 11 13.35 4.78 3.69
N LYS A 12 13.91 3.86 2.92
CA LYS A 12 13.36 3.30 1.69
C LYS A 12 12.94 1.86 1.96
N PHE A 13 11.65 1.60 1.82
CA PHE A 13 11.13 0.23 1.79
C PHE A 13 11.35 -0.35 0.39
N VAL A 14 11.95 -1.53 0.33
CA VAL A 14 12.11 -2.34 -0.86
C VAL A 14 11.25 -3.58 -0.66
N VAL A 15 10.11 -3.60 -1.34
CA VAL A 15 9.16 -4.71 -1.29
C VAL A 15 9.71 -5.85 -2.14
N GLY A 16 9.94 -7.00 -1.53
CA GLY A 16 10.35 -8.24 -2.18
C GLY A 16 9.13 -9.14 -2.33
N ASN A 17 8.98 -10.08 -1.41
CA ASN A 17 7.87 -11.03 -1.33
C ASN A 17 6.61 -10.44 -0.69
N GLY A 18 6.69 -9.26 -0.07
CA GLY A 18 5.56 -8.53 0.50
C GLY A 18 4.96 -9.14 1.76
N THR A 19 5.60 -10.15 2.38
CA THR A 19 5.05 -10.87 3.54
C THR A 19 5.23 -10.13 4.86
N SER A 20 6.15 -9.15 4.90
CA SER A 20 6.50 -8.42 6.12
C SER A 20 6.12 -6.94 6.04
N THR A 21 5.72 -6.46 4.86
CA THR A 21 5.32 -5.06 4.62
C THR A 21 3.79 -4.94 4.64
N ARG A 22 3.24 -4.10 5.51
CA ARG A 22 1.80 -3.78 5.51
C ARG A 22 1.49 -2.78 4.41
N PHE A 23 0.52 -3.12 3.56
CA PHE A 23 0.22 -2.39 2.33
C PHE A 23 -0.13 -0.92 2.59
N TRP A 24 -0.98 -0.63 3.58
CA TRP A 24 -1.34 0.75 3.90
C TRP A 24 -0.44 1.39 4.95
N GLU A 25 0.00 0.63 5.95
CA GLU A 25 0.67 1.19 7.13
C GLU A 25 2.15 1.50 6.91
N ASP A 26 2.83 0.72 6.07
CA ASP A 26 4.28 0.77 5.86
C ASP A 26 4.66 1.31 4.47
N THR A 27 3.69 1.61 3.61
CA THR A 27 3.92 2.26 2.31
C THR A 27 3.44 3.71 2.33
N TRP A 28 3.97 4.53 1.41
CA TRP A 28 3.52 5.91 1.24
C TRP A 28 2.10 6.01 0.63
N LEU A 29 1.47 4.89 0.29
CA LEU A 29 0.15 4.86 -0.34
C LEU A 29 -0.94 5.45 0.54
N ALA A 30 -0.90 5.24 1.86
CA ALA A 30 -1.88 5.83 2.77
C ALA A 30 -1.83 7.37 2.78
N ILE A 31 -0.65 7.95 2.54
CA ILE A 31 -0.47 9.41 2.46
C ILE A 31 -0.96 9.94 1.11
N GLN A 32 -0.74 9.18 0.03
CA GLN A 32 -1.16 9.57 -1.32
C GLN A 32 -2.66 9.38 -1.59
N TYR A 33 -3.29 8.41 -0.92
CA TYR A 33 -4.70 8.06 -1.09
C TYR A 33 -5.46 8.13 0.24
N PRO A 34 -5.52 9.30 0.90
CA PRO A 34 -6.17 9.43 2.20
C PRO A 34 -7.66 9.07 2.12
N SER A 35 -8.32 9.37 0.98
CA SER A 35 -9.72 9.05 0.75
C SER A 35 -10.02 7.54 0.71
N LEU A 36 -9.08 6.73 0.19
CA LEU A 36 -9.17 5.26 0.18
C LEU A 36 -8.78 4.67 1.53
N TYR A 37 -7.67 5.14 2.10
CA TYR A 37 -7.17 4.68 3.40
C TYR A 37 -8.22 4.86 4.52
N ASN A 38 -8.96 5.97 4.50
CA ASN A 38 -9.99 6.24 5.49
C ASN A 38 -11.16 5.26 5.46
N ILE A 39 -11.38 4.57 4.35
CA ILE A 39 -12.52 3.64 4.17
C ILE A 39 -12.09 2.18 4.03
N VAL A 40 -10.80 1.85 4.07
CA VAL A 40 -10.36 0.45 4.02
C VAL A 40 -10.79 -0.30 5.28
N GLN A 41 -11.21 -1.56 5.11
CA GLN A 41 -11.63 -2.42 6.21
C GLN A 41 -10.45 -2.95 7.01
N ARG A 42 -9.44 -3.47 6.31
CA ARG A 42 -8.22 -4.10 6.84
C ARG A 42 -7.00 -3.25 6.49
N ARG A 43 -6.49 -2.49 7.47
CA ARG A 43 -5.30 -1.62 7.31
C ARG A 43 -3.99 -2.38 7.49
N ASP A 44 -4.07 -3.47 8.23
CA ASP A 44 -3.00 -4.40 8.59
C ASP A 44 -2.70 -5.43 7.49
N ALA A 45 -3.43 -5.41 6.37
CA ALA A 45 -3.19 -6.34 5.26
C ALA A 45 -1.77 -6.18 4.69
N TYR A 46 -1.10 -7.31 4.49
CA TYR A 46 0.24 -7.36 3.88
C TYR A 46 0.17 -7.15 2.37
N VAL A 47 1.26 -6.62 1.82
CA VAL A 47 1.43 -6.42 0.37
C VAL A 47 1.24 -7.76 -0.37
N ALA A 48 1.81 -8.86 0.14
CA ALA A 48 1.64 -10.19 -0.43
C ALA A 48 0.17 -10.57 -0.57
N THR A 49 -0.62 -10.42 0.49
CA THR A 49 -2.05 -10.76 0.50
C THR A 49 -2.87 -9.88 -0.43
N VAL A 50 -2.54 -8.58 -0.50
CA VAL A 50 -3.23 -7.62 -1.37
C VAL A 50 -3.01 -7.92 -2.85
N LEU A 51 -1.78 -8.26 -3.23
CA LEU A 51 -1.37 -8.54 -4.62
C LEU A 51 -1.56 -10.01 -5.03
N GLN A 52 -1.95 -10.90 -4.11
CA GLN A 52 -2.11 -12.33 -4.39
C GLN A 52 -3.23 -12.64 -5.40
N SER A 53 -4.21 -11.75 -5.55
CA SER A 53 -5.37 -11.93 -6.42
C SER A 53 -5.56 -10.76 -7.39
N ASN A 54 -6.17 -11.05 -8.54
CA ASN A 54 -6.72 -10.05 -9.44
C ASN A 54 -8.24 -10.26 -9.54
N PRO A 55 -9.08 -9.31 -9.07
CA PRO A 55 -8.73 -7.98 -8.54
C PRO A 55 -8.03 -8.02 -7.17
N LEU A 56 -7.36 -6.92 -6.81
CA LEU A 56 -6.63 -6.74 -5.54
C LEU A 56 -7.51 -7.11 -4.33
N ASN A 57 -6.93 -7.83 -3.37
CA ASN A 57 -7.64 -8.26 -2.16
C ASN A 57 -7.78 -7.12 -1.14
N ILE A 58 -8.54 -6.08 -1.50
CA ILE A 58 -8.82 -4.91 -0.68
C ILE A 58 -10.32 -4.77 -0.47
N GLN A 59 -10.73 -4.73 0.79
CA GLN A 59 -12.12 -4.54 1.19
C GLN A 59 -12.32 -3.12 1.71
N PHE A 60 -13.41 -2.48 1.29
CA PHE A 60 -13.79 -1.14 1.70
C PHE A 60 -15.08 -1.17 2.54
N ARG A 61 -15.11 -0.35 3.60
CA ARG A 61 -16.29 -0.15 4.47
C ARG A 61 -17.35 0.76 3.85
N ARG A 62 -16.99 1.46 2.76
CA ARG A 62 -17.86 2.42 2.05
C ARG A 62 -17.75 2.15 0.56
N THR A 63 -18.80 2.51 -0.18
CA THR A 63 -18.82 2.44 -1.64
C THR A 63 -17.78 3.36 -2.26
N LEU A 64 -17.19 2.88 -3.37
CA LEU A 64 -16.28 3.65 -4.21
C LEU A 64 -17.12 4.41 -5.24
N VAL A 65 -17.28 5.72 -5.05
CA VAL A 65 -18.07 6.57 -5.95
C VAL A 65 -17.36 7.90 -6.16
N GLY A 66 -17.53 8.50 -7.35
CA GLY A 66 -16.89 9.77 -7.74
C GLY A 66 -15.37 9.72 -7.57
N ASN A 67 -14.79 10.73 -6.92
CA ASN A 67 -13.35 10.87 -6.72
C ASN A 67 -12.68 9.64 -6.06
N ARG A 68 -13.41 8.85 -5.27
CA ARG A 68 -12.87 7.61 -4.67
C ARG A 68 -12.68 6.51 -5.70
N TRP A 69 -13.59 6.43 -6.68
CA TRP A 69 -13.48 5.48 -7.77
C TRP A 69 -12.29 5.81 -8.68
N GLU A 70 -12.11 7.09 -9.02
CA GLU A 70 -10.94 7.55 -9.79
C GLU A 70 -9.63 7.28 -9.06
N ALA A 71 -9.58 7.59 -7.76
CA ALA A 71 -8.44 7.30 -6.91
C ALA A 71 -8.13 5.79 -6.85
N TRP A 72 -9.17 4.94 -6.81
CA TRP A 72 -9.03 3.50 -6.85
C TRP A 72 -8.47 3.01 -8.18
N LEU A 73 -9.00 3.46 -9.32
CA LEU A 73 -8.50 3.09 -10.65
C LEU A 73 -7.03 3.51 -10.83
N HIS A 74 -6.67 4.71 -10.36
CA HIS A 74 -5.29 5.18 -10.38
C HIS A 74 -4.38 4.32 -9.49
N LEU A 75 -4.87 3.87 -8.33
CA LEU A 75 -4.12 2.96 -7.46
C LEU A 75 -3.90 1.60 -8.14
N VAL A 76 -4.97 0.99 -8.67
CA VAL A 76 -4.91 -0.31 -9.37
C VAL A 76 -3.93 -0.25 -10.53
N ARG A 77 -4.01 0.78 -11.38
CA ARG A 77 -3.12 0.95 -12.53
C ARG A 77 -1.65 0.96 -12.13
N ARG A 78 -1.27 1.65 -11.05
CA ARG A 78 0.11 1.67 -10.57
C ARG A 78 0.58 0.33 -9.99
N LEU A 79 -0.36 -0.46 -9.47
CA LEU A 79 -0.04 -1.76 -8.87
C LEU A 79 -0.01 -2.88 -9.91
N MET A 80 -0.64 -2.71 -11.07
CA MET A 80 -0.59 -3.69 -12.15
C MET A 80 0.84 -3.99 -12.62
N ASP A 81 1.71 -2.98 -12.60
CA ASP A 81 3.11 -3.13 -13.02
C ASP A 81 4.02 -3.64 -11.87
N VAL A 82 3.47 -3.85 -10.67
CA VAL A 82 4.23 -4.31 -9.51
C VAL A 82 4.24 -5.83 -9.47
N GLN A 83 5.43 -6.41 -9.66
CA GLN A 83 5.67 -7.83 -9.49
C GLN A 83 6.43 -8.08 -8.18
N LEU A 84 5.88 -8.97 -7.35
CA LEU A 84 6.58 -9.45 -6.16
C LEU A 84 7.70 -10.39 -6.55
N SER A 85 8.81 -10.33 -5.82
CA SER A 85 9.93 -11.25 -5.99
C SER A 85 9.93 -12.31 -4.88
N GLN A 86 10.77 -13.33 -5.02
CA GLN A 86 10.95 -14.33 -3.96
C GLN A 86 11.90 -13.85 -2.83
N GLN A 87 12.48 -12.66 -2.95
CA GLN A 87 13.39 -12.11 -1.94
C GLN A 87 12.60 -11.54 -0.76
N PRO A 88 13.16 -11.56 0.46
CA PRO A 88 12.50 -10.93 1.61
C PRO A 88 12.40 -9.41 1.44
N ASP A 89 11.37 -8.82 2.03
CA ASP A 89 11.25 -7.37 2.15
C ASP A 89 12.45 -6.76 2.89
N GLN A 90 12.92 -5.59 2.43
CA GLN A 90 14.06 -4.89 3.03
C GLN A 90 13.73 -3.43 3.36
N VAL A 91 14.27 -2.95 4.48
CA VAL A 91 14.28 -1.53 4.81
C VAL A 91 15.72 -1.02 4.69
N ARG A 92 15.92 -0.02 3.86
CA ARG A 92 17.23 0.63 3.68
C ARG A 92 17.16 2.05 4.20
N TRP A 93 18.16 2.48 4.95
CA TRP A 93 18.30 3.88 5.31
C TRP A 93 18.67 4.70 4.08
N LYS A 94 18.01 5.84 3.88
CA LYS A 94 18.45 6.88 2.95
C LYS A 94 19.56 7.63 3.68
N LEU A 95 20.79 7.15 3.51
CA LEU A 95 22.01 7.85 3.95
C LEU A 95 22.23 9.09 3.10
#